data_AF-A0A939XRH1-F1
#
_entry.id   AF-A0A939XRH1-F1
#
_cell.length_a   1.000
_cell.length_b   1.000
_cell.length_c   1.000
_cell.angle_alpha   90.00
_cell.angle_beta   90.00
_cell.angle_gamma   90.00
#
_symmetry.space_group_name_H-M   'P 1'
#
loop_
_entity.id
_entity.type
_entity.pdbx_description
1 polymer ?
#
loop_
_entity_poly.entity_id
_entity_poly.type
_entity_poly.pdbx_seq_one_letter_code
_entity_poly.pdbx_strand_id
1 'polypeptide(L)'
;MKNIFIALIMLLALTASAQRTVENPTVGARSMGACTGFFIDKIELKDNATKLYLTNYHGYKEGWFRIASGTTLRAGDKKWQVTSAEGIDLDTQVYPKDDVEFVTHFVLNFPAIDKNLETIDFYESDDLNSYILYDIALTDRAAEQIKKRIAFPEELRNYQLNIKDSGVSLEQNGFSMTPATVKGRIYGYDKRTFGERMDNSVTVHIYDPFLRDQLSFSSKINDDGSFEVHVPMTTKHQAVYFAAKPIISNNILISAGKTVEVNFDFQQIYKPWELPNSRLIPYFAGENVDINFALSNDIIRAFYRMFINGNPDVYKKYANLTLAQYKDYILDAYDKFNMNVIEVSPFSKRAKEFLKISLKSETADLLSMGEHELEDAYRVVNGKAYND
;
A
#
# COMPACT_ATOMS: atom_id res chain seq x y z
N MET A 1 26.57 -25.12 -53.30
CA MET A 1 25.59 -25.43 -52.24
C MET A 1 26.09 -25.09 -50.83
N LYS A 2 27.31 -25.50 -50.43
CA LYS A 2 27.89 -25.18 -49.10
C LYS A 2 27.98 -23.67 -48.78
N ASN A 3 28.32 -22.84 -49.78
CA ASN A 3 28.41 -21.38 -49.60
C ASN A 3 27.04 -20.69 -49.50
N ILE A 4 25.99 -21.27 -50.10
CA ILE A 4 24.61 -20.76 -50.01
C ILE A 4 24.01 -21.08 -48.64
N PHE A 5 24.33 -22.25 -48.09
CA PHE A 5 23.87 -22.67 -46.76
C PHE A 5 24.51 -21.83 -45.63
N ILE A 6 25.81 -21.50 -45.77
CA ILE A 6 26.51 -20.59 -44.83
C ILE A 6 25.95 -19.16 -44.93
N ALA A 7 25.64 -18.68 -46.13
CA ALA A 7 25.00 -17.38 -46.32
C ALA A 7 23.59 -17.34 -45.72
N LEU A 8 22.80 -18.42 -45.84
CA LEU A 8 21.47 -18.52 -45.23
C LEU A 8 21.54 -18.54 -43.70
N ILE A 9 22.50 -19.29 -43.12
CA ILE A 9 22.72 -19.35 -41.67
C ILE A 9 23.20 -18.01 -41.13
N MET A 10 24.09 -17.30 -41.84
CA MET A 10 24.48 -15.94 -41.47
C MET A 10 23.32 -14.96 -41.59
N LEU A 11 22.47 -15.07 -42.62
CA LEU A 11 21.28 -14.24 -42.78
C LEU A 11 20.25 -14.50 -41.66
N LEU A 12 20.08 -15.75 -41.23
CA LEU A 12 19.24 -16.16 -40.10
C LEU A 12 19.81 -15.72 -38.73
N ALA A 13 21.15 -15.70 -38.58
CA ALA A 13 21.81 -15.17 -37.39
C ALA A 13 21.78 -13.63 -37.34
N LEU A 14 21.83 -12.96 -38.50
CA LEU A 14 21.67 -11.51 -38.63
C LEU A 14 20.22 -11.07 -38.37
N THR A 15 19.20 -11.84 -38.75
CA THR A 15 17.80 -11.54 -38.42
C THR A 15 17.47 -11.81 -36.96
N ALA A 16 18.09 -12.81 -36.32
CA ALA A 16 17.97 -13.03 -34.87
C ALA A 16 18.72 -11.98 -34.03
N SER A 17 19.75 -11.34 -34.59
CA SER A 17 20.51 -10.24 -33.96
C SER A 17 19.78 -8.87 -34.03
N ALA A 18 18.80 -8.73 -34.92
CA ALA A 18 18.12 -7.46 -35.19
C ALA A 18 16.96 -7.13 -34.22
N GLN A 19 16.48 -8.09 -33.44
CA GLN A 19 15.39 -7.90 -32.49
C GLN A 19 15.86 -8.19 -31.08
N ARG A 20 15.83 -7.16 -30.22
CA ARG A 20 16.10 -7.33 -28.78
C ARG A 20 14.79 -7.26 -28.03
N THR A 21 14.53 -8.29 -27.23
CA THR A 21 13.31 -8.36 -26.40
C THR A 21 13.71 -8.28 -24.93
N VAL A 22 12.90 -7.57 -24.14
CA VAL A 22 13.01 -7.48 -22.68
C VAL A 22 11.72 -7.98 -22.09
N GLU A 23 11.76 -9.14 -21.44
CA GLU A 23 10.61 -9.73 -20.75
C GLU A 23 10.51 -9.19 -19.33
N ASN A 24 9.30 -8.83 -18.90
CA ASN A 24 8.98 -8.32 -17.55
C ASN A 24 10.01 -7.29 -17.03
N PRO A 25 10.21 -6.16 -17.75
CA PRO A 25 11.23 -5.19 -17.40
C PRO A 25 11.08 -4.69 -15.97
N THR A 26 12.19 -4.61 -15.25
CA THR A 26 12.22 -4.01 -13.91
C THR A 26 11.96 -2.51 -14.00
N VAL A 27 11.05 -1.99 -13.20
CA VAL A 27 10.70 -0.56 -13.14
C VAL A 27 11.19 0.01 -11.80
N GLY A 28 11.88 1.15 -11.83
CA GLY A 28 12.47 1.76 -10.64
C GLY A 28 11.45 2.45 -9.74
N ALA A 29 10.56 3.24 -10.33
CA ALA A 29 9.50 3.94 -9.62
C ALA A 29 8.28 4.12 -10.51
N ARG A 30 7.11 4.36 -9.92
CA ARG A 30 5.87 4.65 -10.66
C ARG A 30 5.17 5.83 -10.02
N SER A 31 4.44 6.64 -10.79
CA SER A 31 3.54 7.65 -10.21
C SER A 31 2.44 6.95 -9.40
N MET A 32 2.11 7.52 -8.23
CA MET A 32 1.09 6.96 -7.36
C MET A 32 -0.32 7.44 -7.78
N GLY A 33 -1.30 6.52 -7.79
CA GLY A 33 -2.71 6.79 -8.07
C GLY A 33 -3.23 6.05 -9.30
N ALA A 34 -2.55 6.18 -10.45
CA ALA A 34 -2.97 5.56 -11.70
C ALA A 34 -2.25 4.23 -12.00
N CYS A 35 -1.01 4.03 -11.53
CA CYS A 35 -0.16 2.91 -11.99
C CYS A 35 -0.26 1.59 -11.19
N THR A 36 -1.16 1.45 -10.20
CA THR A 36 -1.21 0.22 -9.36
C THR A 36 -1.64 -1.02 -10.13
N GLY A 37 -2.36 -0.83 -11.24
CA GLY A 37 -2.79 -1.90 -12.15
C GLY A 37 -2.01 -1.97 -13.46
N PHE A 38 -1.00 -1.13 -13.68
CA PHE A 38 -0.39 -0.92 -15.01
C PHE A 38 1.00 -1.54 -15.11
N PHE A 39 1.14 -2.57 -15.96
CA PHE A 39 2.36 -3.37 -16.07
C PHE A 39 2.83 -3.46 -17.53
N ILE A 40 4.15 -3.44 -17.71
CA ILE A 40 4.78 -3.77 -18.98
C ILE A 40 5.20 -5.23 -18.90
N ASP A 41 4.59 -6.06 -19.73
CA ASP A 41 4.87 -7.49 -19.78
C ASP A 41 6.11 -7.77 -20.62
N LYS A 42 6.28 -7.01 -21.71
CA LYS A 42 7.37 -7.20 -22.67
C LYS A 42 7.67 -5.93 -23.45
N ILE A 43 8.94 -5.71 -23.80
CA ILE A 43 9.40 -4.67 -24.72
C ILE A 43 10.12 -5.31 -25.90
N GLU A 44 9.70 -5.00 -27.14
CA GLU A 44 10.42 -5.36 -28.35
C GLU A 44 11.10 -4.13 -28.96
N LEU A 45 12.43 -4.18 -29.07
CA LEU A 45 13.27 -3.17 -29.69
C LEU A 45 13.65 -3.62 -31.11
N LYS A 46 12.95 -3.07 -32.11
CA LYS A 46 13.18 -3.35 -33.54
C LYS A 46 13.92 -2.19 -34.20
N ASP A 47 14.47 -2.40 -35.39
CA ASP A 47 15.19 -1.35 -36.13
C ASP A 47 14.30 -0.16 -36.52
N ASN A 48 13.00 -0.39 -36.69
CA ASN A 48 12.04 0.60 -37.18
C ASN A 48 10.94 0.95 -36.18
N ALA A 49 10.85 0.26 -35.04
CA ALA A 49 9.80 0.46 -34.07
C ALA A 49 10.21 -0.05 -32.68
N THR A 50 9.55 0.49 -31.66
CA THR A 50 9.57 -0.05 -30.30
C THR A 50 8.15 -0.43 -29.92
N LYS A 51 7.94 -1.65 -29.42
CA LYS A 51 6.63 -2.11 -28.96
C LYS A 51 6.67 -2.39 -27.47
N LEU A 52 5.73 -1.81 -26.72
CA LEU A 52 5.46 -2.17 -25.33
C LEU A 52 4.20 -3.00 -25.31
N TYR A 53 4.29 -4.21 -24.75
CA TYR A 53 3.15 -5.08 -24.46
C TYR A 53 2.77 -4.83 -23.00
N LEU A 54 1.52 -4.50 -22.75
CA LEU A 54 1.07 -4.05 -21.44
C LEU A 54 -0.19 -4.76 -20.99
N THR A 55 -0.30 -4.85 -19.67
CA THR A 55 -1.47 -5.32 -18.95
C THR A 55 -1.96 -4.23 -18.01
N ASN A 56 -3.26 -3.93 -18.06
CA ASN A 56 -3.95 -3.11 -17.09
C ASN A 56 -4.98 -3.93 -16.29
N TYR A 57 -4.80 -4.01 -14.98
CA TYR A 57 -5.79 -4.53 -14.03
C TYR A 57 -6.75 -3.41 -13.62
N HIS A 58 -8.03 -3.60 -13.93
CA HIS A 58 -9.11 -2.73 -13.49
C HIS A 58 -9.44 -3.03 -12.03
N GLY A 59 -9.55 -2.00 -11.19
CA GLY A 59 -9.82 -2.19 -9.76
C GLY A 59 -11.25 -2.67 -9.45
N TYR A 60 -12.19 -2.45 -10.37
CA TYR A 60 -13.61 -2.81 -10.27
C TYR A 60 -14.26 -2.68 -11.67
N LYS A 61 -15.49 -3.19 -11.82
CA LYS A 61 -16.21 -3.32 -13.10
C LYS A 61 -16.38 -2.00 -13.86
N GLU A 62 -16.72 -0.92 -13.17
CA GLU A 62 -16.91 0.40 -13.76
C GLU A 62 -15.61 1.21 -13.87
N GLY A 63 -14.47 0.63 -13.44
CA GLY A 63 -13.16 1.27 -13.50
C GLY A 63 -12.64 1.32 -14.93
N TRP A 64 -12.35 2.53 -15.42
CA TRP A 64 -11.78 2.74 -16.76
C TRP A 64 -10.35 3.29 -16.68
N PHE A 65 -9.60 3.12 -17.77
CA PHE A 65 -8.35 3.83 -18.02
C PHE A 65 -8.35 4.47 -19.41
N ARG A 66 -7.42 5.39 -19.66
CA ARG A 66 -7.21 6.04 -20.96
C ARG A 66 -5.71 6.22 -21.18
N ILE A 67 -5.27 6.01 -22.42
CA ILE A 67 -3.90 6.33 -22.85
C ILE A 67 -3.97 7.46 -23.87
N ALA A 68 -3.45 8.64 -23.52
CA ALA A 68 -3.43 9.76 -24.44
C ALA A 68 -2.50 9.51 -25.63
N SER A 69 -2.85 10.05 -26.81
CA SER A 69 -1.95 10.07 -27.96
C SER A 69 -0.67 10.89 -27.73
N GLY A 70 -0.65 11.74 -26.69
CA GLY A 70 0.54 12.44 -26.20
C GLY A 70 1.54 11.57 -25.43
N THR A 71 1.22 10.29 -25.20
CA THR A 71 2.08 9.35 -24.45
C THR A 71 3.46 9.23 -25.08
N THR A 72 4.51 9.24 -24.26
CA THR A 72 5.91 9.24 -24.72
C THR A 72 6.83 8.32 -23.94
N LEU A 73 7.82 7.76 -24.62
CA LEU A 73 9.03 7.22 -24.02
C LEU A 73 10.10 8.32 -23.93
N ARG A 74 10.90 8.33 -22.86
CA ARG A 74 11.96 9.34 -22.66
C ARG A 74 13.28 8.73 -22.21
N ALA A 75 14.38 9.33 -22.66
CA ALA A 75 15.73 9.04 -22.18
C ALA A 75 16.62 10.28 -22.34
N GLY A 76 16.94 10.94 -21.22
CA GLY A 76 17.56 12.27 -21.25
C GLY A 76 16.69 13.25 -22.03
N ASP A 77 17.28 13.98 -22.97
CA ASP A 77 16.57 14.95 -23.81
C ASP A 77 15.78 14.32 -24.98
N LYS A 78 15.90 13.00 -25.19
CA LYS A 78 15.20 12.29 -26.27
C LYS A 78 13.78 11.91 -25.83
N LYS A 79 12.80 12.17 -26.71
CA LYS A 79 11.38 11.86 -26.51
C LYS A 79 10.82 11.17 -27.75
N TRP A 80 10.14 10.05 -27.57
CA TRP A 80 9.47 9.29 -28.62
C TRP A 80 7.99 9.19 -28.31
N GLN A 81 7.14 9.81 -29.12
CA GLN A 81 5.68 9.78 -28.94
C GLN A 81 5.08 8.48 -29.48
N VAL A 82 4.01 8.00 -28.83
CA VAL A 82 3.22 6.85 -29.29
C VAL A 82 2.66 7.14 -30.68
N THR A 83 2.73 6.16 -31.58
CA THR A 83 2.24 6.28 -32.95
C THR A 83 0.93 5.54 -33.17
N SER A 84 0.70 4.44 -32.45
CA SER A 84 -0.55 3.69 -32.47
C SER A 84 -0.66 2.75 -31.27
N ALA A 85 -1.87 2.25 -31.04
CA ALA A 85 -2.14 1.19 -30.07
C ALA A 85 -2.81 -0.01 -30.76
N GLU A 86 -2.61 -1.21 -30.21
CA GLU A 86 -3.32 -2.43 -30.59
C GLU A 86 -4.13 -2.90 -29.37
N GLY A 87 -5.39 -3.28 -29.57
CA GLY A 87 -6.28 -3.78 -28.50
C GLY A 87 -7.09 -2.69 -27.78
N ILE A 88 -6.69 -1.42 -27.89
CA ILE A 88 -7.40 -0.23 -27.40
C ILE A 88 -7.30 0.91 -28.42
N ASP A 89 -8.21 1.87 -28.32
CA ASP A 89 -8.11 3.15 -29.01
C ASP A 89 -7.45 4.19 -28.11
N LEU A 90 -6.47 4.93 -28.67
CA LEU A 90 -5.89 6.07 -27.98
C LEU A 90 -6.96 7.15 -27.71
N ASP A 91 -6.72 7.95 -26.68
CA ASP A 91 -7.59 9.04 -26.24
C ASP A 91 -9.00 8.65 -25.82
N THR A 92 -9.30 7.35 -25.73
CA THR A 92 -10.62 6.82 -25.40
C THR A 92 -10.61 6.09 -24.05
N GLN A 93 -11.74 6.12 -23.33
CA GLN A 93 -11.90 5.35 -22.11
C GLN A 93 -12.04 3.86 -22.43
N VAL A 94 -11.23 3.05 -21.75
CA VAL A 94 -11.20 1.59 -21.88
C VAL A 94 -11.75 0.99 -20.60
N TYR A 95 -12.83 0.24 -20.73
CA TYR A 95 -13.49 -0.50 -19.66
C TYR A 95 -13.10 -1.99 -19.75
N PRO A 96 -13.14 -2.74 -18.64
CA PRO A 96 -12.86 -4.17 -18.68
C PRO A 96 -13.88 -4.87 -19.61
N LYS A 97 -13.40 -5.78 -20.47
CA LYS A 97 -14.26 -6.54 -21.40
C LYS A 97 -14.93 -7.74 -20.73
N ASP A 98 -14.33 -8.24 -19.65
CA ASP A 98 -14.78 -9.41 -18.91
C ASP A 98 -15.10 -9.01 -17.46
N ASP A 99 -16.23 -9.51 -16.95
CA ASP A 99 -16.72 -9.29 -15.60
C ASP A 99 -16.00 -10.14 -14.53
N VAL A 100 -15.11 -11.05 -14.94
CA VAL A 100 -14.43 -12.01 -14.07
C VAL A 100 -12.98 -11.62 -13.81
N GLU A 101 -12.20 -11.38 -14.87
CA GLU A 101 -10.75 -11.11 -14.71
C GLU A 101 -10.42 -9.62 -14.54
N PHE A 102 -11.30 -8.71 -14.97
CA PHE A 102 -11.07 -7.26 -14.91
C PHE A 102 -9.68 -6.85 -15.45
N VAL A 103 -9.24 -7.47 -16.55
CA VAL A 103 -7.92 -7.27 -17.15
C VAL A 103 -8.06 -6.82 -18.61
N THR A 104 -7.21 -5.89 -19.03
CA THR A 104 -7.03 -5.51 -20.44
C THR A 104 -5.58 -5.66 -20.86
N HIS A 105 -5.34 -6.42 -21.93
CA HIS A 105 -4.05 -6.50 -22.61
C HIS A 105 -4.04 -5.61 -23.87
N PHE A 106 -2.95 -4.89 -24.09
CA PHE A 106 -2.81 -4.00 -25.24
C PHE A 106 -1.33 -3.77 -25.59
N VAL A 107 -1.08 -3.23 -26.78
CA VAL A 107 0.27 -2.91 -27.25
C VAL A 107 0.34 -1.43 -27.60
N LEU A 108 1.40 -0.76 -27.18
CA LEU A 108 1.71 0.60 -27.62
C LEU A 108 2.91 0.56 -28.57
N ASN A 109 2.74 1.18 -29.73
CA ASN A 109 3.78 1.29 -30.76
C ASN A 109 4.43 2.67 -30.69
N PHE A 110 5.75 2.69 -30.74
CA PHE A 110 6.59 3.89 -30.75
C PHE A 110 7.58 3.80 -31.92
N PRO A 111 8.19 4.92 -32.34
CA PRO A 111 9.36 4.90 -33.21
C PRO A 111 10.50 4.06 -32.62
N ALA A 112 11.45 3.67 -33.46
CA ALA A 112 12.66 2.99 -32.98
C ALA A 112 13.40 3.87 -31.96
N ILE A 113 13.74 3.28 -30.81
CA ILE A 113 14.64 3.89 -29.82
C ILE A 113 16.04 3.32 -29.98
N ASP A 114 17.03 3.99 -29.39
CA ASP A 114 18.41 3.50 -29.38
C ASP A 114 18.50 2.20 -28.55
N LYS A 115 18.90 1.11 -29.20
CA LYS A 115 19.01 -0.24 -28.59
C LYS A 115 20.07 -0.33 -27.49
N ASN A 116 20.97 0.65 -27.42
CA ASN A 116 22.03 0.71 -26.40
C ASN A 116 21.59 1.40 -25.11
N LEU A 117 20.38 1.98 -25.07
CA LEU A 117 19.85 2.56 -23.84
C LEU A 117 19.79 1.49 -22.74
N GLU A 118 20.23 1.86 -21.55
CA GLU A 118 20.14 0.99 -20.38
C GLU A 118 18.76 1.07 -19.72
N THR A 119 18.13 2.26 -19.76
CA THR A 119 16.82 2.56 -19.18
C THR A 119 16.03 3.54 -20.06
N ILE A 120 14.72 3.53 -19.90
CA ILE A 120 13.79 4.54 -20.43
C ILE A 120 12.72 4.87 -19.40
N ASP A 121 12.10 6.03 -19.52
CA ASP A 121 10.88 6.37 -18.79
C ASP A 121 9.67 6.30 -19.72
N PHE A 122 8.49 6.04 -19.15
CA PHE A 122 7.19 6.13 -19.82
C PHE A 122 6.38 7.26 -19.18
N TYR A 123 5.80 8.14 -19.99
CA TYR A 123 4.93 9.22 -19.56
C TYR A 123 3.68 9.26 -20.43
N GLU A 124 2.51 8.99 -19.85
CA GLU A 124 1.23 9.18 -20.54
C GLU A 124 0.94 10.68 -20.77
N SER A 125 1.28 11.52 -19.80
CA SER A 125 1.36 12.98 -19.94
C SER A 125 2.42 13.56 -18.98
N ASP A 126 2.60 14.88 -19.01
CA ASP A 126 3.49 15.59 -18.06
C ASP A 126 2.82 15.86 -16.69
N ASP A 127 1.56 15.47 -16.51
CA ASP A 127 0.82 15.66 -15.26
C ASP A 127 1.15 14.58 -14.21
N LEU A 128 1.15 14.98 -12.93
CA LEU A 128 1.25 14.05 -11.79
C LEU A 128 0.03 13.11 -11.66
N ASN A 129 -1.06 13.47 -12.34
CA ASN A 129 -2.12 12.62 -12.93
C ASN A 129 -1.73 11.24 -13.44
N SER A 130 -0.72 11.26 -14.28
CA SER A 130 -0.67 10.36 -15.41
C SER A 130 0.04 9.07 -15.08
N TYR A 131 -0.15 8.09 -15.95
CA TYR A 131 0.64 6.87 -15.90
C TYR A 131 2.10 7.22 -16.22
N ILE A 132 2.95 7.23 -15.18
CA ILE A 132 4.37 7.50 -15.32
C ILE A 132 5.14 6.34 -14.70
N LEU A 133 6.04 5.75 -15.49
CA LEU A 133 6.95 4.70 -15.05
C LEU A 133 8.38 5.19 -15.26
N TYR A 134 9.18 5.17 -14.20
CA TYR A 134 10.55 5.65 -14.20
C TYR A 134 11.54 4.50 -14.21
N ASP A 135 12.67 4.72 -14.89
CA ASP A 135 13.81 3.83 -14.94
C ASP A 135 13.39 2.40 -15.37
N ILE A 136 12.62 2.26 -16.45
CA ILE A 136 12.29 0.96 -17.03
C ILE A 136 13.57 0.35 -17.59
N ALA A 137 14.03 -0.74 -17.00
CA ALA A 137 15.25 -1.42 -17.39
C ALA A 137 15.12 -2.03 -18.78
N LEU A 138 16.06 -1.70 -19.67
CA LEU A 138 16.19 -2.35 -20.97
C LEU A 138 17.29 -3.42 -20.96
N THR A 139 18.21 -3.38 -19.98
CA THR A 139 19.33 -4.32 -19.83
C THR A 139 19.29 -5.05 -18.50
N ASP A 140 19.86 -6.25 -18.43
CA ASP A 140 20.02 -7.00 -17.17
C ASP A 140 20.85 -6.19 -16.16
N ARG A 141 21.88 -5.49 -16.62
CA ARG A 141 22.70 -4.62 -15.77
C ARG A 141 21.85 -3.55 -15.09
N ALA A 142 21.02 -2.82 -15.86
CA ALA A 142 20.13 -1.81 -15.32
C ALA A 142 19.10 -2.43 -14.35
N ALA A 143 18.52 -3.57 -14.73
CA ALA A 143 17.58 -4.30 -13.89
C ALA A 143 18.20 -4.66 -12.53
N GLU A 144 19.43 -5.18 -12.51
CA GLU A 144 20.14 -5.51 -11.28
C GLU A 144 20.46 -4.28 -10.41
N GLN A 145 20.82 -3.15 -11.03
CA GLN A 145 21.04 -1.90 -10.28
C GLN A 145 19.74 -1.38 -9.66
N ILE A 146 18.64 -1.43 -10.41
CA ILE A 146 17.33 -1.01 -9.91
C ILE A 146 16.87 -1.92 -8.78
N LYS A 147 16.96 -3.25 -8.95
CA LYS A 147 16.61 -4.23 -7.90
C LYS A 147 17.38 -3.97 -6.61
N LYS A 148 18.68 -3.68 -6.68
CA LYS A 148 19.49 -3.32 -5.49
C LYS A 148 19.01 -2.03 -4.83
N ARG A 149 18.66 -1.01 -5.61
CA ARG A 149 18.16 0.28 -5.08
C ARG A 149 16.83 0.14 -4.35
N ILE A 150 15.92 -0.70 -4.85
CA ILE A 150 14.58 -0.89 -4.29
C ILE A 150 14.47 -2.11 -3.35
N ALA A 151 15.57 -2.83 -3.10
CA ALA A 151 15.57 -4.06 -2.32
C ALA A 151 15.08 -3.80 -0.89
N PHE A 152 14.16 -4.66 -0.43
CA PHE A 152 13.76 -4.71 0.96
C PHE A 152 14.59 -5.78 1.71
N PRO A 153 15.17 -5.48 2.90
CA PRO A 153 15.98 -6.42 3.65
C PRO A 153 15.18 -7.67 4.06
N GLU A 154 15.69 -8.85 3.73
CA GLU A 154 15.04 -10.11 4.08
C GLU A 154 15.04 -10.34 5.59
N GLU A 155 16.05 -9.82 6.29
CA GLU A 155 16.17 -9.89 7.75
C GLU A 155 14.97 -9.24 8.44
N LEU A 156 14.44 -8.13 7.91
CA LEU A 156 13.24 -7.48 8.45
C LEU A 156 11.98 -8.31 8.22
N ARG A 157 11.86 -8.98 7.07
CA ARG A 157 10.74 -9.91 6.82
C ARG A 157 10.79 -11.07 7.81
N ASN A 158 11.97 -11.68 7.94
CA ASN A 158 12.19 -12.82 8.82
C ASN A 158 12.04 -12.44 10.30
N TYR A 159 12.45 -11.24 10.71
CA TYR A 159 12.28 -10.76 12.07
C TYR A 159 10.82 -10.71 12.48
N GLN A 160 9.95 -10.12 11.64
CA GLN A 160 8.52 -10.02 11.92
C GLN A 160 7.82 -11.37 11.98
N LEU A 161 8.19 -12.33 11.13
CA LEU A 161 7.64 -13.70 11.13
C LEU A 161 8.04 -14.51 12.38
N ASN A 162 9.12 -14.11 13.06
CA ASN A 162 9.71 -14.85 14.17
C ASN A 162 9.64 -14.08 15.50
N ILE A 163 8.70 -13.15 15.64
CA ILE A 163 8.45 -12.45 16.92
C ILE A 163 8.10 -13.50 17.98
N LYS A 164 8.98 -13.67 18.97
CA LYS A 164 8.79 -14.62 20.06
C LYS A 164 8.02 -13.98 21.21
N ASP A 165 7.10 -14.74 21.80
CA ASP A 165 6.52 -14.35 23.07
C ASP A 165 7.56 -14.46 24.19
N SER A 166 7.84 -13.33 24.84
CA SER A 166 8.73 -13.29 26.02
C SER A 166 8.02 -13.76 27.30
N GLY A 167 6.68 -13.92 27.27
CA GLY A 167 5.84 -14.22 28.44
C GLY A 167 5.64 -13.04 29.39
N VAL A 168 6.27 -11.90 29.10
CA VAL A 168 6.18 -10.67 29.89
C VAL A 168 4.82 -10.01 29.67
N SER A 169 4.23 -9.48 30.74
CA SER A 169 2.99 -8.71 30.65
C SER A 169 3.26 -7.25 30.23
N LEU A 170 2.24 -6.61 29.68
CA LEU A 170 2.21 -5.18 29.39
C LEU A 170 2.48 -4.39 30.67
N GLU A 171 3.46 -3.51 30.60
CA GLU A 171 3.76 -2.62 31.72
C GLU A 171 2.56 -1.72 32.00
N GLN A 172 2.26 -1.50 33.29
CA GLN A 172 1.27 -0.51 33.67
C GLN A 172 1.69 0.88 33.18
N ASN A 173 0.74 1.62 32.61
CA ASN A 173 1.03 2.97 32.18
C ASN A 173 1.27 3.90 33.38
N GLY A 174 1.95 5.01 33.15
CA GLY A 174 2.23 6.04 34.15
C GLY A 174 2.76 7.28 33.47
N PHE A 175 3.09 8.33 34.23
CA PHE A 175 3.64 9.55 33.65
C PHE A 175 5.13 9.40 33.32
N SER A 176 5.54 9.99 32.20
CA SER A 176 6.94 10.12 31.82
C SER A 176 7.11 11.32 30.91
N MET A 177 8.21 12.06 31.07
CA MET A 177 8.55 13.22 30.23
C MET A 177 9.70 12.93 29.26
N THR A 178 10.23 11.71 29.25
CA THR A 178 11.33 11.33 28.36
C THR A 178 10.78 11.14 26.94
N PRO A 179 11.29 11.86 25.92
CA PRO A 179 10.82 11.67 24.55
C PRO A 179 10.99 10.23 24.06
N ALA A 180 10.07 9.80 23.20
CA ALA A 180 10.22 8.59 22.41
C ALA A 180 10.82 8.92 21.03
N THR A 181 11.42 7.93 20.39
CA THR A 181 11.92 8.06 19.01
C THR A 181 11.14 7.12 18.10
N VAL A 182 10.55 7.67 17.04
CA VAL A 182 9.97 6.91 15.93
C VAL A 182 10.87 7.09 14.73
N LYS A 183 11.50 6.03 14.25
CA LYS A 183 12.36 6.08 13.06
C LYS A 183 12.00 4.98 12.08
N GLY A 184 12.60 4.99 10.91
CA GLY A 184 12.47 3.88 9.97
C GLY A 184 12.82 4.28 8.55
N ARG A 185 12.44 3.42 7.61
CA ARG A 185 12.72 3.60 6.19
C ARG A 185 11.61 3.09 5.29
N ILE A 186 11.30 3.87 4.26
CA ILE A 186 10.46 3.47 3.13
C ILE A 186 11.40 2.95 2.03
N TYR A 187 11.55 1.62 1.94
CA TYR A 187 12.39 0.99 0.92
C TYR A 187 11.70 1.07 -0.44
N GLY A 188 12.48 1.42 -1.47
CA GLY A 188 11.93 1.73 -2.79
C GLY A 188 11.24 3.10 -2.87
N TYR A 189 11.45 3.97 -1.88
CA TYR A 189 11.01 5.36 -1.95
C TYR A 189 11.71 6.10 -3.09
N ASP A 190 10.91 6.84 -3.86
CA ASP A 190 11.39 7.74 -4.89
C ASP A 190 10.49 8.98 -4.88
N LYS A 191 11.07 10.16 -4.69
CA LYS A 191 10.29 11.42 -4.63
C LYS A 191 9.48 11.69 -5.90
N ARG A 192 9.90 11.13 -7.05
CA ARG A 192 9.17 11.26 -8.33
C ARG A 192 7.84 10.50 -8.33
N THR A 193 7.65 9.53 -7.44
CA THR A 193 6.40 8.76 -7.32
C THR A 193 5.21 9.64 -6.93
N PHE A 194 5.42 10.65 -6.09
CA PHE A 194 4.33 11.47 -5.57
C PHE A 194 4.29 12.89 -6.13
N GLY A 195 5.40 13.35 -6.72
CA GLY A 195 5.54 14.75 -7.13
C GLY A 195 5.26 15.70 -5.96
N GLU A 196 4.47 16.75 -6.20
CA GLU A 196 4.08 17.73 -5.19
C GLU A 196 2.97 17.26 -4.24
N ARG A 197 2.40 16.06 -4.44
CA ARG A 197 1.27 15.54 -3.64
C ARG A 197 1.67 15.04 -2.27
N MET A 198 2.95 14.80 -2.08
CA MET A 198 3.51 14.35 -0.83
C MET A 198 4.34 15.47 -0.25
N ASP A 199 4.07 15.81 1.01
CA ASP A 199 4.89 16.71 1.81
C ASP A 199 6.30 16.13 2.09
N ASN A 200 6.57 14.93 1.58
CA ASN A 200 7.76 14.12 1.82
C ASN A 200 8.13 14.09 3.30
N SER A 201 7.12 13.95 4.14
CA SER A 201 7.23 13.99 5.59
C SER A 201 6.50 12.81 6.23
N VAL A 202 6.99 12.42 7.39
CA VAL A 202 6.30 11.55 8.34
C VAL A 202 5.79 12.43 9.47
N THR A 203 4.55 12.22 9.88
CA THR A 203 3.94 12.90 11.03
C THR A 203 3.45 11.87 12.04
N VAL A 204 3.73 12.14 13.31
CA VAL A 204 3.22 11.39 14.46
C VAL A 204 2.28 12.29 15.25
N HIS A 205 1.03 11.86 15.37
CA HIS A 205 0.00 12.55 16.12
C HIS A 205 -0.19 11.87 17.48
N ILE A 206 -0.04 12.64 18.55
CA ILE A 206 -0.11 12.20 19.93
C ILE A 206 -1.12 13.04 20.69
N TYR A 207 -1.93 12.40 21.54
CA TYR A 207 -2.89 13.11 22.39
C TYR A 207 -2.22 13.51 23.70
N ASP A 208 -2.21 14.80 24.01
CA ASP A 208 -1.74 15.29 25.30
C ASP A 208 -2.92 15.38 26.28
N PRO A 209 -2.94 14.55 27.35
CA PRO A 209 -4.07 14.53 28.29
C PRO A 209 -4.16 15.78 29.17
N PHE A 210 -3.07 16.55 29.31
CA PHE A 210 -3.06 17.79 30.09
C PHE A 210 -3.56 18.97 29.28
N LEU A 211 -3.18 19.04 28.00
CA LEU A 211 -3.68 20.06 27.07
C LEU A 211 -5.07 19.72 26.53
N ARG A 212 -5.48 18.45 26.61
CA ARG A 212 -6.68 17.91 25.97
C ARG A 212 -6.72 18.18 24.47
N ASP A 213 -5.56 18.08 23.85
CA ASP A 213 -5.36 18.42 22.45
C ASP A 213 -4.48 17.38 21.77
N GLN A 214 -4.58 17.31 20.44
CA GLN A 214 -3.72 16.48 19.62
C GLN A 214 -2.53 17.30 19.13
N LEU A 215 -1.33 16.88 19.54
CA LEU A 215 -0.07 17.44 19.07
C LEU A 215 0.43 16.64 17.87
N SER A 216 1.12 17.32 16.95
CA SER A 216 1.68 16.71 15.74
C SER A 216 3.16 17.01 15.66
N PHE A 217 3.97 15.96 15.46
CA PHE A 217 5.42 16.05 15.30
C PHE A 217 5.81 15.46 13.97
N SER A 218 6.54 16.20 13.16
CA SER A 218 6.88 15.79 11.79
C SER A 218 8.38 15.84 11.52
N SER A 219 8.84 14.97 10.63
CA SER A 219 10.18 15.03 10.03
C SER A 219 10.10 14.79 8.53
N LYS A 220 11.04 15.36 7.79
CA LYS A 220 11.23 15.03 6.37
C LYS A 220 11.72 13.59 6.21
N ILE A 221 11.33 13.00 5.08
CA ILE A 221 11.85 11.74 4.55
C ILE A 221 13.07 12.09 3.70
N ASN A 222 14.19 11.45 3.98
CA ASN A 222 15.43 11.63 3.22
C ASN A 222 15.29 11.01 1.81
N ASP A 223 16.18 11.39 0.88
CA ASP A 223 16.18 10.85 -0.49
C ASP A 223 16.29 9.31 -0.53
N ASP A 224 16.86 8.69 0.51
CA ASP A 224 17.01 7.24 0.64
C ASP A 224 15.78 6.55 1.29
N GLY A 225 14.76 7.33 1.66
CA GLY A 225 13.52 6.88 2.30
C GLY A 225 13.55 6.85 3.83
N SER A 226 14.68 7.18 4.47
CA SER A 226 14.79 7.17 5.93
C SER A 226 14.14 8.39 6.60
N PHE A 227 13.67 8.22 7.84
CA PHE A 227 13.08 9.29 8.65
C PHE A 227 13.31 9.03 10.15
N GLU A 228 13.24 10.11 10.94
CA GLU A 228 13.29 10.04 12.41
C GLU A 228 12.47 11.20 13.02
N VAL A 229 11.58 10.88 13.95
CA VAL A 229 10.72 11.82 14.67
C VAL A 229 10.92 11.61 16.17
N HIS A 230 11.26 12.69 16.88
CA HIS A 230 11.25 12.70 18.34
C HIS A 230 9.90 13.19 18.84
N VAL A 231 9.26 12.38 19.67
CA VAL A 231 7.91 12.63 20.17
C VAL A 231 8.00 12.89 21.67
N PRO A 232 7.74 14.12 22.13
CA PRO A 232 7.56 14.41 23.55
C PRO A 232 6.45 13.52 24.13
N MET A 233 6.76 12.85 25.24
CA MET A 233 5.82 11.98 25.92
C MET A 233 5.31 12.64 27.19
N THR A 234 4.07 12.33 27.56
CA THR A 234 3.51 12.61 28.88
C THR A 234 3.25 11.31 29.66
N THR A 235 3.30 10.17 29.00
CA THR A 235 3.08 8.84 29.57
C THR A 235 4.24 7.88 29.26
N LYS A 236 4.34 6.77 29.98
CA LYS A 236 5.34 5.72 29.75
C LYS A 236 5.17 5.06 28.40
N HIS A 237 3.92 4.87 27.97
CA HIS A 237 3.57 4.40 26.64
C HIS A 237 2.25 5.00 26.16
N GLN A 238 2.11 5.15 24.85
CA GLN A 238 0.90 5.69 24.23
C GLN A 238 0.75 5.19 22.79
N ALA A 239 -0.47 4.81 22.41
CA ALA A 239 -0.81 4.59 21.02
C ALA A 239 -0.91 5.95 20.32
N VAL A 240 -0.16 6.10 19.23
CA VAL A 240 -0.10 7.32 18.42
C VAL A 240 -0.51 7.02 16.99
N TYR A 241 -1.07 8.02 16.32
CA TYR A 241 -1.38 7.91 14.90
C TYR A 241 -0.15 8.32 14.09
N PHE A 242 0.49 7.34 13.46
CA PHE A 242 1.62 7.52 12.56
C PHE A 242 1.12 7.70 11.12
N ALA A 243 1.65 8.68 10.41
CA ALA A 243 1.23 9.00 9.06
C ALA A 243 2.42 9.38 8.16
N ALA A 244 2.64 8.60 7.11
CA ALA A 244 3.49 8.94 5.97
C ALA A 244 2.56 9.12 4.76
N LYS A 245 1.74 10.18 4.75
CA LYS A 245 0.71 10.37 3.72
C LYS A 245 1.36 10.70 2.37
N PRO A 246 0.80 10.23 1.24
CA PRO A 246 -0.39 9.38 1.10
C PRO A 246 -0.10 7.86 1.17
N ILE A 247 1.12 7.45 1.51
CA ILE A 247 1.59 6.06 1.48
C ILE A 247 0.84 5.19 2.48
N ILE A 248 0.87 5.61 3.75
CA ILE A 248 0.35 4.79 4.85
C ILE A 248 0.04 5.64 6.07
N SER A 249 -0.93 5.15 6.83
CA SER A 249 -1.16 5.61 8.18
C SER A 249 -1.59 4.45 9.06
N ASN A 250 -1.01 4.34 10.25
CA ASN A 250 -1.27 3.27 11.20
C ASN A 250 -1.24 3.80 12.63
N ASN A 251 -1.93 3.11 13.53
CA ASN A 251 -1.72 3.30 14.95
C ASN A 251 -0.52 2.45 15.40
N ILE A 252 0.40 3.06 16.14
CA ILE A 252 1.56 2.39 16.71
C ILE A 252 1.69 2.73 18.20
N LEU A 253 2.16 1.79 19.01
CA LEU A 253 2.51 2.00 20.41
C LEU A 253 3.98 2.42 20.53
N ILE A 254 4.19 3.61 21.09
CA ILE A 254 5.52 4.15 21.42
C ILE A 254 5.72 4.19 22.94
N SER A 255 6.98 4.12 23.38
CA SER A 255 7.34 4.16 24.81
C SER A 255 8.38 5.24 25.08
N ALA A 256 8.23 5.92 26.21
CA ALA A 256 9.13 6.99 26.64
C ALA A 256 10.58 6.50 26.79
N GLY A 257 11.52 7.24 26.21
CA GLY A 257 12.95 6.91 26.21
C GLY A 257 13.31 5.67 25.39
N LYS A 258 12.40 5.17 24.56
CA LYS A 258 12.61 4.00 23.69
C LYS A 258 12.46 4.38 22.22
N THR A 259 13.00 3.52 21.36
CA THR A 259 12.89 3.64 19.91
C THR A 259 11.98 2.55 19.37
N VAL A 260 11.01 2.94 18.56
CA VAL A 260 10.33 2.05 17.62
C VAL A 260 10.85 2.31 16.21
N GLU A 261 11.05 1.25 15.46
CA GLU A 261 11.40 1.31 14.05
C GLU A 261 10.20 0.86 13.20
N VAL A 262 9.83 1.65 12.21
CA VAL A 262 8.69 1.41 11.31
C VAL A 262 9.18 1.43 9.86
N ASN A 263 9.30 0.25 9.25
CA ASN A 263 9.82 0.08 7.90
C ASN A 263 8.73 -0.34 6.92
N PHE A 264 8.89 0.02 5.65
CA PHE A 264 7.93 -0.31 4.61
C PHE A 264 8.66 -0.80 3.37
N ASP A 265 8.17 -1.90 2.80
CA ASP A 265 8.50 -2.27 1.42
C ASP A 265 7.49 -1.60 0.48
N PHE A 266 7.89 -0.51 -0.18
CA PHE A 266 6.99 0.24 -1.05
C PHE A 266 6.55 -0.57 -2.29
N GLN A 267 7.31 -1.62 -2.68
CA GLN A 267 6.96 -2.46 -3.83
C GLN A 267 5.67 -3.26 -3.60
N GLN A 268 5.25 -3.45 -2.35
CA GLN A 268 3.96 -4.05 -1.98
C GLN A 268 2.77 -3.39 -2.68
N ILE A 269 2.79 -2.06 -2.88
CA ILE A 269 1.68 -1.32 -3.48
C ILE A 269 1.44 -1.71 -4.95
N TYR A 270 2.48 -2.18 -5.63
CA TYR A 270 2.40 -2.60 -7.03
C TYR A 270 2.09 -4.09 -7.20
N LYS A 271 1.82 -4.80 -6.10
CA LYS A 271 1.44 -6.20 -6.10
C LYS A 271 0.26 -6.46 -5.15
N PRO A 272 -0.85 -5.70 -5.28
CA PRO A 272 -1.94 -5.77 -4.31
C PRO A 272 -2.57 -7.16 -4.22
N TRP A 273 -2.55 -7.94 -5.32
CA TRP A 273 -3.05 -9.32 -5.36
C TRP A 273 -2.19 -10.34 -4.59
N GLU A 274 -0.94 -9.99 -4.25
CA GLU A 274 -0.07 -10.84 -3.40
C GLU A 274 -0.30 -10.55 -1.90
N LEU A 275 -1.10 -9.54 -1.55
CA LEU A 275 -1.29 -9.09 -0.18
C LEU A 275 -2.70 -9.39 0.34
N PRO A 276 -2.83 -9.93 1.57
CA PRO A 276 -4.11 -10.01 2.25
C PRO A 276 -4.76 -8.62 2.34
N ASN A 277 -5.96 -8.47 1.78
CA ASN A 277 -6.75 -7.23 1.76
C ASN A 277 -6.11 -6.04 1.02
N SER A 278 -5.11 -6.26 0.14
CA SER A 278 -4.48 -5.23 -0.70
C SER A 278 -3.90 -4.02 0.06
N ARG A 279 -3.46 -4.21 1.31
CA ARG A 279 -2.91 -3.13 2.15
C ARG A 279 -1.41 -3.28 2.32
N LEU A 280 -0.70 -2.15 2.30
CA LEU A 280 0.71 -2.07 2.64
C LEU A 280 0.88 -2.44 4.12
N ILE A 281 1.68 -3.48 4.41
CA ILE A 281 1.94 -3.93 5.77
C ILE A 281 3.27 -3.34 6.26
N PRO A 282 3.31 -2.64 7.40
CA PRO A 282 4.55 -2.20 8.03
C PRO A 282 5.37 -3.38 8.56
N TYR A 283 6.68 -3.21 8.60
CA TYR A 283 7.64 -4.08 9.26
C TYR A 283 8.22 -3.35 10.48
N PHE A 284 7.99 -3.88 11.67
CA PHE A 284 8.45 -3.23 12.91
C PHE A 284 9.78 -3.81 13.40
N ALA A 285 10.55 -2.98 14.09
CA ALA A 285 11.67 -3.42 14.94
C ALA A 285 11.80 -2.52 16.19
N GLY A 286 12.58 -2.98 17.17
CA GLY A 286 12.79 -2.25 18.42
C GLY A 286 11.68 -2.47 19.44
N GLU A 287 11.35 -1.42 20.21
CA GLU A 287 10.38 -1.50 21.29
C GLU A 287 8.95 -1.77 20.77
N ASN A 288 8.17 -2.53 21.55
CA ASN A 288 6.77 -2.88 21.24
C ASN A 288 6.55 -3.57 19.87
N VAL A 289 7.57 -4.17 19.25
CA VAL A 289 7.43 -4.84 17.94
C VAL A 289 6.26 -5.84 17.89
N ASP A 290 6.08 -6.62 18.94
CA ASP A 290 5.01 -7.61 19.08
C ASP A 290 3.62 -6.98 19.09
N ILE A 291 3.46 -5.89 19.84
CA ILE A 291 2.20 -5.14 19.92
C ILE A 291 1.91 -4.42 18.59
N ASN A 292 2.91 -3.76 18.02
CA ASN A 292 2.78 -3.02 16.77
C ASN A 292 2.45 -3.94 15.59
N PHE A 293 3.07 -5.11 15.54
CA PHE A 293 2.71 -6.15 14.58
C PHE A 293 1.24 -6.58 14.76
N ALA A 294 0.81 -6.86 15.99
CA ALA A 294 -0.58 -7.21 16.27
C ALA A 294 -1.58 -6.10 15.87
N LEU A 295 -1.23 -4.83 16.12
CA LEU A 295 -2.05 -3.68 15.71
C LEU A 295 -2.16 -3.55 14.19
N SER A 296 -1.08 -3.81 13.44
CA SER A 296 -1.10 -3.76 11.98
C SER A 296 -1.99 -4.82 11.31
N ASN A 297 -2.38 -5.87 12.05
CA ASN A 297 -3.34 -6.87 11.57
C ASN A 297 -4.80 -6.41 11.67
N ASP A 298 -5.05 -5.19 12.18
CA ASP A 298 -6.37 -4.52 12.14
C ASP A 298 -7.51 -5.31 12.81
N ILE A 299 -7.18 -6.23 13.73
CA ILE A 299 -8.13 -7.14 14.37
C ILE A 299 -9.21 -6.38 15.15
N ILE A 300 -8.82 -5.36 15.91
CA ILE A 300 -9.76 -4.54 16.68
C ILE A 300 -10.66 -3.72 15.76
N ARG A 301 -10.10 -3.21 14.66
CA ARG A 301 -10.89 -2.52 13.64
C ARG A 301 -11.91 -3.44 12.98
N ALA A 302 -11.58 -4.72 12.79
CA ALA A 302 -12.52 -5.70 12.28
C ALA A 302 -13.72 -5.89 13.22
N PHE A 303 -13.52 -5.92 14.54
CA PHE A 303 -14.60 -5.93 15.53
C PHE A 303 -15.50 -4.71 15.39
N TYR A 304 -14.93 -3.50 15.42
CA TYR A 304 -15.74 -2.27 15.30
C TYR A 304 -16.52 -2.23 13.98
N ARG A 305 -15.88 -2.61 12.86
CA ARG A 305 -16.50 -2.73 11.52
C ARG A 305 -17.62 -3.77 11.42
N MET A 306 -17.77 -4.68 12.37
CA MET A 306 -18.95 -5.55 12.41
C MET A 306 -20.21 -4.74 12.71
N PHE A 307 -20.10 -3.68 13.51
CA PHE A 307 -21.25 -2.91 14.00
C PHE A 307 -21.44 -1.62 13.23
N ILE A 308 -20.35 -0.99 12.77
CA ILE A 308 -20.41 0.23 11.96
C ILE A 308 -20.26 -0.11 10.47
N ASN A 309 -20.78 0.75 9.59
CA ASN A 309 -20.81 0.65 8.10
C ASN A 309 -22.10 0.12 7.46
N GLY A 310 -23.25 0.17 8.14
CA GLY A 310 -24.53 0.01 7.45
C GLY A 310 -24.80 -1.38 6.88
N ASN A 311 -24.08 -2.42 7.33
CA ASN A 311 -24.31 -3.79 6.84
C ASN A 311 -25.73 -4.23 7.27
N PRO A 312 -26.68 -4.40 6.34
CA PRO A 312 -28.07 -4.66 6.69
C PRO A 312 -28.25 -5.97 7.47
N ASP A 313 -27.41 -6.97 7.22
CA ASP A 313 -27.51 -8.27 7.89
C ASP A 313 -27.02 -8.25 9.33
N VAL A 314 -26.11 -7.32 9.66
CA VAL A 314 -25.73 -7.08 11.05
C VAL A 314 -26.81 -6.25 11.74
N TYR A 315 -27.31 -5.20 11.07
CA TYR A 315 -28.31 -4.29 11.63
C TYR A 315 -29.61 -5.01 11.97
N LYS A 316 -30.07 -5.95 11.13
CA LYS A 316 -31.21 -6.83 11.41
C LYS A 316 -31.13 -7.57 12.75
N LYS A 317 -29.91 -7.84 13.25
CA LYS A 317 -29.72 -8.56 14.51
C LYS A 317 -30.09 -7.73 15.73
N TYR A 318 -29.99 -6.40 15.63
CA TYR A 318 -30.18 -5.52 16.78
C TYR A 318 -31.15 -4.35 16.57
N ALA A 319 -31.64 -4.10 15.36
CA ALA A 319 -32.52 -2.96 15.01
C ALA A 319 -33.83 -2.88 15.82
N ASN A 320 -34.32 -4.01 16.35
CA ASN A 320 -35.55 -4.08 17.15
C ASN A 320 -35.30 -4.32 18.65
N LEU A 321 -34.05 -4.23 19.09
CA LEU A 321 -33.70 -4.38 20.50
C LEU A 321 -33.98 -3.08 21.26
N THR A 322 -34.36 -3.23 22.52
CA THR A 322 -34.29 -2.11 23.48
C THR A 322 -32.83 -1.73 23.74
N LEU A 323 -32.59 -0.52 24.25
CA LEU A 323 -31.23 -0.08 24.62
C LEU A 323 -30.53 -1.04 25.60
N ALA A 324 -31.27 -1.62 26.55
CA ALA A 324 -30.72 -2.60 27.49
C ALA A 324 -30.28 -3.89 26.75
N GLN A 325 -31.14 -4.43 25.89
CA GLN A 325 -30.82 -5.62 25.09
C GLN A 325 -29.68 -5.37 24.09
N TYR A 326 -29.58 -4.17 23.53
CA TYR A 326 -28.45 -3.77 22.70
C TYR A 326 -27.14 -3.79 23.49
N LYS A 327 -27.13 -3.22 24.70
CA LYS A 327 -25.94 -3.24 25.57
C LYS A 327 -25.51 -4.67 25.89
N ASP A 328 -26.46 -5.54 26.23
CA ASP A 328 -26.19 -6.97 26.47
C ASP A 328 -25.63 -7.65 25.22
N TYR A 329 -26.17 -7.35 24.04
CA TYR A 329 -25.69 -7.87 22.76
C TYR A 329 -24.24 -7.44 22.44
N ILE A 330 -23.90 -6.17 22.70
CA ILE A 330 -22.53 -5.66 22.51
C ILE A 330 -21.54 -6.30 23.50
N LEU A 331 -21.94 -6.47 24.77
CA LEU A 331 -21.11 -7.13 25.78
C LEU A 331 -20.88 -8.62 25.47
N ASP A 332 -21.91 -9.33 25.00
CA ASP A 332 -21.78 -10.72 24.53
C ASP A 332 -20.84 -10.82 23.31
N ALA A 333 -20.93 -9.87 22.37
CA ALA A 333 -20.01 -9.80 21.25
C ALA A 333 -18.56 -9.52 21.68
N TYR A 334 -18.36 -8.64 22.66
CA TYR A 334 -17.05 -8.39 23.28
C TYR A 334 -16.46 -9.68 23.85
N ASP A 335 -17.22 -10.43 24.65
CA ASP A 335 -16.74 -11.66 25.29
C ASP A 335 -16.39 -12.73 24.25
N LYS A 336 -17.27 -12.92 23.26
CA LYS A 336 -17.04 -13.85 22.15
C LYS A 336 -15.82 -13.47 21.33
N PHE A 337 -15.61 -12.19 21.03
CA PHE A 337 -14.47 -11.74 20.26
C PHE A 337 -13.17 -11.91 21.04
N ASN A 338 -13.16 -11.56 22.33
CA ASN A 338 -12.02 -11.80 23.19
C ASN A 338 -11.64 -13.29 23.22
N MET A 339 -12.59 -14.18 23.52
CA MET A 339 -12.34 -15.62 23.63
C MET A 339 -11.96 -16.28 22.31
N ASN A 340 -12.67 -15.98 21.22
CA ASN A 340 -12.54 -16.71 19.97
C ASN A 340 -11.58 -16.07 18.96
N VAL A 341 -11.10 -14.85 19.21
CA VAL A 341 -10.16 -14.15 18.32
C VAL A 341 -8.89 -13.77 19.07
N ILE A 342 -8.97 -13.00 20.16
CA ILE A 342 -7.77 -12.50 20.84
C ILE A 342 -7.05 -13.62 21.59
N GLU A 343 -7.74 -14.39 22.43
CA GLU A 343 -7.07 -15.41 23.27
C GLU A 343 -6.43 -16.53 22.45
N VAL A 344 -7.08 -16.95 21.36
CA VAL A 344 -6.60 -18.01 20.46
C VAL A 344 -5.59 -17.52 19.42
N SER A 345 -5.38 -16.21 19.29
CA SER A 345 -4.40 -15.65 18.35
C SER A 345 -2.96 -16.09 18.68
N PRO A 346 -2.04 -16.11 17.69
CA PRO A 346 -0.64 -16.46 17.93
C PRO A 346 0.19 -15.31 18.53
N PHE A 347 -0.41 -14.16 18.87
CA PHE A 347 0.34 -13.02 19.39
C PHE A 347 0.89 -13.26 20.80
N SER A 348 1.91 -12.47 21.16
CA SER A 348 2.50 -12.48 22.49
C SER A 348 1.47 -12.17 23.58
N LYS A 349 1.76 -12.61 24.81
CA LYS A 349 0.96 -12.26 25.99
C LYS A 349 0.71 -10.75 26.09
N ARG A 350 1.77 -9.95 25.95
CA ARG A 350 1.71 -8.48 26.03
C ARG A 350 0.85 -7.87 24.92
N ALA A 351 0.98 -8.36 23.69
CA ALA A 351 0.15 -7.92 22.57
C ALA A 351 -1.33 -8.27 22.81
N LYS A 352 -1.66 -9.46 23.31
CA LYS A 352 -3.04 -9.83 23.69
C LYS A 352 -3.59 -8.93 24.79
N GLU A 353 -2.80 -8.63 25.82
CA GLU A 353 -3.20 -7.70 26.88
C GLU A 353 -3.49 -6.29 26.32
N PHE A 354 -2.66 -5.80 25.39
CA PHE A 354 -2.92 -4.53 24.70
C PHE A 354 -4.19 -4.58 23.84
N LEU A 355 -4.36 -5.62 23.02
CA LEU A 355 -5.56 -5.80 22.19
C LEU A 355 -6.84 -5.84 23.04
N LYS A 356 -6.81 -6.43 24.24
CA LYS A 356 -7.95 -6.42 25.18
C LYS A 356 -8.27 -5.01 25.68
N ILE A 357 -7.26 -4.17 25.93
CA ILE A 357 -7.47 -2.76 26.29
C ILE A 357 -8.11 -2.02 25.12
N SER A 358 -7.60 -2.22 23.90
CA SER A 358 -8.17 -1.61 22.70
C SER A 358 -9.61 -2.08 22.46
N LEU A 359 -9.90 -3.38 22.59
CA LEU A 359 -11.25 -3.93 22.47
C LEU A 359 -12.21 -3.29 23.47
N LYS A 360 -11.79 -3.11 24.72
CA LYS A 360 -12.59 -2.42 25.74
C LYS A 360 -12.91 -0.98 25.35
N SER A 361 -11.96 -0.26 24.74
CA SER A 361 -12.19 1.11 24.25
C SER A 361 -13.26 1.13 23.17
N GLU A 362 -13.14 0.31 22.13
CA GLU A 362 -14.14 0.24 21.05
C GLU A 362 -15.52 -0.19 21.56
N THR A 363 -15.57 -1.13 22.51
CA THR A 363 -16.81 -1.54 23.16
C THR A 363 -17.43 -0.40 23.96
N ALA A 364 -16.63 0.38 24.69
CA ALA A 364 -17.12 1.54 25.42
C ALA A 364 -17.72 2.59 24.48
N ASP A 365 -17.08 2.83 23.33
CA ASP A 365 -17.57 3.74 22.30
C ASP A 365 -18.93 3.27 21.74
N LEU A 366 -19.05 1.99 21.36
CA LEU A 366 -20.33 1.41 20.89
C LEU A 366 -21.43 1.50 21.95
N LEU A 367 -21.11 1.23 23.22
CA LEU A 367 -22.08 1.33 24.32
C LEU A 367 -22.52 2.78 24.56
N SER A 368 -21.62 3.75 24.37
CA SER A 368 -21.92 5.19 24.51
C SER A 368 -22.81 5.71 23.38
N MET A 369 -22.71 5.11 22.19
CA MET A 369 -23.48 5.47 20.99
C MET A 369 -24.76 4.65 20.81
N GLY A 370 -25.16 3.81 21.77
CA GLY A 370 -26.19 2.79 21.56
C GLY A 370 -27.56 3.29 21.06
N GLU A 371 -28.00 4.51 21.44
CA GLU A 371 -29.23 5.10 20.90
C GLU A 371 -29.09 5.44 19.42
N HIS A 372 -27.96 6.07 19.05
CA HIS A 372 -27.62 6.38 17.65
C HIS A 372 -27.54 5.11 16.81
N GLU A 373 -26.85 4.07 17.29
CA GLU A 373 -26.70 2.81 16.56
C GLU A 373 -28.03 2.07 16.36
N LEU A 374 -28.93 2.10 17.36
CA LEU A 374 -30.27 1.52 17.23
C LEU A 374 -31.13 2.27 16.22
N GLU A 375 -31.06 3.61 16.22
CA GLU A 375 -31.76 4.44 15.26
C GLU A 375 -31.26 4.18 13.83
N ASP A 376 -29.95 4.19 13.62
CA ASP A 376 -29.32 3.88 12.33
C ASP A 376 -29.70 2.48 11.85
N ALA A 377 -29.67 1.49 12.76
CA ALA A 377 -30.07 0.13 12.44
C ALA A 377 -31.54 0.02 12.02
N TYR A 378 -32.43 0.70 12.74
CA TYR A 378 -33.84 0.78 12.37
C TYR A 378 -34.05 1.46 11.01
N ARG A 379 -33.38 2.58 10.75
CA ARG A 379 -33.49 3.34 9.48
C ARG A 379 -33.10 2.48 8.29
N VAL A 380 -31.93 1.85 8.34
CA VAL A 380 -31.42 1.00 7.25
C VAL A 380 -32.30 -0.22 7.01
N VAL A 381 -32.75 -0.92 8.07
CA VAL A 381 -33.62 -2.10 7.93
C VAL A 381 -34.98 -1.74 7.33
N ASN A 382 -35.47 -0.53 7.58
CA ASN A 382 -36.75 -0.04 7.06
C ASN A 382 -36.63 0.86 5.82
N GLY A 383 -35.43 1.02 5.25
CA GLY A 383 -35.21 1.84 4.06
C GLY A 383 -35.52 3.33 4.23
N LYS A 384 -35.34 3.88 5.43
CA LYS A 384 -35.57 5.31 5.73
C LYS A 384 -34.30 6.15 5.55
N ALA A 385 -34.43 7.35 4.99
CA ALA A 385 -33.33 8.30 4.95
C ALA A 385 -33.11 8.95 6.33
N TYR A 386 -31.97 9.62 6.53
CA TYR A 386 -31.64 10.30 7.81
C TYR A 386 -32.58 11.49 8.13
N ASN A 387 -33.28 12.01 7.12
CA ASN A 387 -34.19 13.16 7.25
C ASN A 387 -35.68 12.76 7.29
N ASP A 388 -35.98 11.46 7.18
CA ASP A 388 -37.33 10.89 7.35
C ASP A 388 -37.53 10.45 8.81
#